data_AF-A0A922K6R6-F1
#
_entry.id   AF-A0A922K6R6-F1
#
_cell.length_a   1.000
_cell.length_b   1.000
_cell.length_c   1.000
_cell.angle_alpha   90.00
_cell.angle_beta   90.00
_cell.angle_gamma   90.00
#
_symmetry.space_group_name_H-M   'P 1'
#
loop_
_entity.id
_entity.type
_entity.pdbx_description
1 polymer ?
#
loop_
_entity_poly.entity_id
_entity_poly.type
_entity_poly.pdbx_seq_one_letter_code
_entity_poly.pdbx_strand_id
1 'polypeptide(L)'
;MYLSKGGRITLIKSTLSNLPTYFLSLFPLPVGVAARIKKLQRDFLWGGLRDEFKFHLVKWEQVYRPISGGGLGVRQLRVFNRALLGKWLWQYSREPDSLWKLLVEKKYGGLWGDWCTREARGAYGVGLWKHIRRGWGAFSSFTKFHLGTGSRVKFWSDVWCGDRALKDLFPLLFQLASAKNVSVEEVMEVAEGQLLWNVNFSRRGKTGK
;
A
#
# COMPACT_ATOMS: atom_id res chain seq x y z
N MET A 1 8.90 32.26 -25.44
CA MET A 1 7.47 31.86 -25.42
C MET A 1 6.89 32.20 -24.04
N TYR A 2 5.93 33.12 -23.95
CA TYR A 2 5.31 33.51 -22.68
C TYR A 2 4.26 32.45 -22.27
N LEU A 3 4.62 31.58 -21.33
CA LEU A 3 3.67 30.61 -20.79
C LEU A 3 3.00 31.18 -19.53
N SER A 4 1.67 31.29 -19.55
CA SER A 4 0.88 31.70 -18.39
C SER A 4 1.07 30.73 -17.22
N LYS A 5 0.80 31.17 -15.98
CA LYS A 5 0.86 30.29 -14.79
C LYS A 5 -0.05 29.06 -14.96
N GLY A 6 -1.24 29.24 -15.53
CA GLY A 6 -2.14 28.15 -15.90
C GLY A 6 -1.51 27.18 -16.91
N GLY A 7 -0.91 27.70 -17.99
CA GLY A 7 -0.22 26.89 -18.98
C GLY A 7 0.97 26.11 -18.40
N ARG A 8 1.73 26.71 -17.47
CA ARG A 8 2.82 26.04 -16.74
C ARG A 8 2.31 24.89 -15.87
N ILE A 9 1.20 25.08 -15.15
CA ILE A 9 0.57 24.01 -14.37
C ILE A 9 0.13 22.86 -15.27
N THR A 10 -0.49 23.16 -16.41
CA THR A 10 -0.89 22.17 -17.41
C THR A 10 0.33 21.39 -17.89
N LEU A 11 1.44 22.07 -18.22
CA LEU A 11 2.67 21.42 -18.66
C LEU A 11 3.29 20.56 -17.54
N ILE A 12 3.31 21.04 -16.30
CA ILE A 12 3.78 20.24 -15.15
C ILE A 12 2.99 18.93 -15.03
N LYS A 13 1.67 19.00 -15.20
CA LYS A 13 0.79 17.84 -15.11
C LYS A 13 0.95 16.89 -16.30
N SER A 14 1.08 17.41 -17.51
CA SER A 14 1.13 16.59 -18.73
C SER A 14 2.50 16.02 -19.05
N THR A 15 3.60 16.75 -18.79
CA THR A 15 4.96 16.32 -19.16
C THR A 15 5.80 15.97 -17.93
N LEU A 16 6.05 16.92 -17.05
CA LEU A 16 6.97 16.74 -15.91
C LEU A 16 6.49 15.70 -14.88
N SER A 17 5.18 15.45 -14.81
CA SER A 17 4.62 14.41 -13.95
C SER A 17 4.60 13.03 -14.62
N ASN A 18 4.60 12.96 -15.96
CA ASN A 18 4.51 11.70 -16.71
C ASN A 18 5.87 11.11 -17.07
N LEU A 19 6.86 11.95 -17.38
CA LEU A 19 8.24 11.53 -17.65
C LEU A 19 8.82 10.60 -16.57
N PRO A 20 8.72 10.91 -15.27
CA PRO A 20 9.26 10.02 -14.24
C PRO A 20 8.36 8.80 -13.97
N THR A 21 7.12 8.74 -14.47
CA THR A 21 6.13 7.71 -14.09
C THR A 21 6.64 6.29 -14.31
N TYR A 22 7.35 6.04 -15.41
CA TYR A 22 7.97 4.73 -15.67
C TYR A 22 8.89 4.31 -14.52
N PHE A 23 9.88 5.15 -14.18
CA PHE A 23 10.81 4.89 -13.08
C PHE A 23 10.11 4.83 -11.72
N LEU A 24 9.11 5.68 -11.49
CA LEU A 24 8.32 5.66 -10.25
C LEU A 24 7.45 4.40 -10.12
N SER A 25 7.13 3.74 -11.23
CA SER A 25 6.40 2.48 -11.21
C SER A 25 7.29 1.27 -10.93
N LEU A 26 8.59 1.39 -11.21
CA LEU A 26 9.56 0.32 -11.06
C LEU A 26 10.37 0.43 -9.78
N PHE A 27 10.73 1.64 -9.35
CA PHE A 27 11.71 1.86 -8.29
C PHE A 27 11.18 2.73 -7.14
N PRO A 28 11.58 2.45 -5.89
CA PRO A 28 11.40 3.35 -4.76
C PRO A 28 12.10 4.67 -5.04
N LEU A 29 11.35 5.76 -4.96
CA LEU A 29 11.86 7.10 -5.21
C LEU A 29 12.79 7.55 -4.07
N PRO A 30 14.10 7.75 -4.33
CA PRO A 30 15.01 8.28 -3.32
C PRO A 30 14.62 9.71 -2.93
N VAL A 31 14.83 10.06 -1.66
CA VAL A 31 14.41 11.37 -1.12
C VAL A 31 15.09 12.54 -1.86
N GLY A 32 16.38 12.41 -2.19
CA GLY A 32 17.11 13.42 -2.96
C GLY A 32 16.56 13.64 -4.37
N VAL A 33 16.19 12.57 -5.07
CA VAL A 33 15.57 12.66 -6.41
C VAL A 33 14.19 13.31 -6.31
N ALA A 34 13.38 12.93 -5.32
CA ALA A 34 12.09 13.58 -5.07
C ALA A 34 12.25 15.09 -4.83
N ALA A 35 13.26 15.48 -4.04
CA ALA A 35 13.55 16.88 -3.76
C ALA A 35 14.01 17.64 -5.02
N ARG A 36 14.85 17.02 -5.86
CA ARG A 36 15.30 17.61 -7.13
C ARG A 36 14.15 17.81 -8.11
N ILE A 37 13.27 16.83 -8.28
CA ILE A 37 12.08 16.98 -9.14
C ILE A 37 11.12 18.03 -8.57
N LYS A 38 10.89 18.04 -7.25
CA LYS A 38 10.09 19.08 -6.57
C LYS A 38 10.66 20.48 -6.84
N LYS A 39 11.99 20.63 -6.75
CA LYS A 39 12.69 21.88 -7.05
C LYS A 39 12.46 22.30 -8.51
N LEU A 40 12.68 21.40 -9.48
CA LEU A 40 12.44 21.69 -10.90
C LEU A 40 10.99 22.12 -11.19
N GLN A 41 10.00 21.42 -10.62
CA GLN A 41 8.58 21.81 -10.77
C GLN A 41 8.29 23.18 -10.17
N ARG A 42 8.90 23.50 -9.02
CA ARG A 42 8.72 24.77 -8.31
C ARG A 42 9.37 25.93 -9.05
N ASP A 43 10.60 25.73 -9.50
CA ASP A 43 11.36 26.72 -10.26
C ASP A 43 10.67 26.97 -11.61
N PHE A 44 10.13 25.92 -12.27
CA PHE A 44 9.36 26.10 -13.49
C PHE A 44 8.02 26.82 -13.27
N LEU A 45 7.30 26.52 -12.18
CA LEU A 45 6.00 27.16 -11.91
C LEU A 45 6.15 28.65 -11.61
N TRP A 46 7.11 29.01 -10.77
CA TRP A 46 7.26 30.38 -10.25
C TRP A 46 8.36 31.20 -10.93
N GLY A 47 9.32 30.57 -11.61
CA GLY A 47 10.50 31.24 -12.18
C GLY A 47 10.21 32.20 -13.34
N GLY A 48 11.09 33.18 -13.54
CA GLY A 48 11.10 34.07 -14.69
C GLY A 48 11.74 33.43 -15.94
N LEU A 49 11.63 34.10 -17.09
CA LEU A 49 12.36 33.73 -18.33
C LEU A 49 13.80 34.28 -18.32
N ARG A 50 14.00 35.41 -17.62
CA ARG A 50 15.29 36.00 -17.29
C ARG A 50 15.59 35.62 -15.85
N ASP A 51 16.85 35.74 -15.44
CA ASP A 51 17.40 35.45 -14.10
C ASP A 51 16.77 36.29 -12.94
N GLU A 52 15.55 36.79 -13.16
CA GLU A 52 14.72 37.46 -12.18
C GLU A 52 14.22 36.45 -11.14
N PHE A 53 14.74 36.61 -9.94
CA PHE A 53 14.25 35.93 -8.76
C PHE A 53 12.76 36.26 -8.54
N LYS A 54 11.92 35.22 -8.49
CA LYS A 54 10.49 35.36 -8.16
C LYS A 54 10.15 34.58 -6.91
N PHE A 55 9.47 35.23 -5.98
CA PHE A 55 9.02 34.62 -4.74
C PHE A 55 8.03 33.47 -5.00
N HIS A 56 8.23 32.36 -4.31
CA HIS A 56 7.28 31.26 -4.27
C HIS A 56 6.08 31.63 -3.40
N LEU A 57 5.05 32.22 -4.01
CA LEU A 57 3.91 32.81 -3.31
C LEU A 57 3.03 31.81 -2.56
N VAL A 58 3.11 30.52 -2.89
CA VAL A 58 2.24 29.48 -2.34
C VAL A 58 3.10 28.35 -1.78
N LYS A 59 2.81 27.94 -0.54
CA LYS A 59 3.39 26.73 0.08
C LYS A 59 3.18 25.54 -0.85
N TRP A 60 4.22 24.77 -1.11
CA TRP A 60 4.16 23.70 -2.11
C TRP A 60 3.19 22.57 -1.71
N GLU A 61 2.89 22.46 -0.42
CA GLU A 61 1.91 21.55 0.14
C GLU A 61 0.48 21.91 -0.29
N GLN A 62 0.19 23.20 -0.51
CA GLN A 62 -1.07 23.68 -1.06
C GLN A 62 -1.18 23.38 -2.57
N VAL A 63 -0.06 23.41 -3.29
CA VAL A 63 0.01 23.10 -4.73
C VAL A 63 -0.42 21.65 -5.01
N TYR A 64 -0.17 20.73 -4.06
CA TYR A 64 -0.59 19.33 -4.19
C TYR A 64 -2.10 19.11 -4.01
N ARG A 65 -2.80 20.00 -3.30
CA ARG A 65 -4.22 19.78 -2.99
C ARG A 65 -5.07 19.79 -4.26
N PRO A 66 -6.17 19.03 -4.31
CA PRO A 66 -7.13 19.09 -5.40
C PRO A 66 -7.63 20.52 -5.63
N ILE A 67 -8.09 20.80 -6.85
CA ILE A 67 -8.66 22.11 -7.21
C ILE A 67 -9.91 22.40 -6.35
N SER A 68 -10.72 21.37 -6.07
CA SER A 68 -11.87 21.47 -5.15
C SER A 68 -11.49 21.86 -3.72
N GLY A 69 -10.26 21.60 -3.29
CA GLY A 69 -9.72 21.99 -1.99
C GLY A 69 -8.86 23.26 -2.01
N GLY A 70 -8.98 24.09 -3.06
CA GLY A 70 -8.23 25.33 -3.22
C GLY A 70 -6.74 25.15 -3.55
N GLY A 71 -6.35 23.98 -4.07
CA GLY A 71 -5.00 23.70 -4.54
C GLY A 71 -4.87 23.72 -6.06
N LEU A 72 -3.70 23.31 -6.56
CA LEU A 72 -3.41 23.27 -8.00
C LEU A 72 -3.47 21.85 -8.59
N GLY A 73 -3.71 20.83 -7.78
CA GLY A 73 -3.88 19.43 -8.19
C GLY A 73 -2.62 18.80 -8.79
N VAL A 74 -1.43 19.24 -8.38
CA VAL A 74 -0.16 18.59 -8.77
C VAL A 74 0.02 17.32 -7.94
N ARG A 75 0.47 16.22 -8.55
CA ARG A 75 0.65 14.95 -7.82
C ARG A 75 1.84 15.03 -6.87
N GLN A 76 1.66 14.59 -5.62
CA GLN A 76 2.77 14.43 -4.69
C GLN A 76 3.58 13.17 -5.04
N LEU A 77 4.80 13.36 -5.57
CA LEU A 77 5.63 12.28 -6.14
C LEU A 77 5.85 11.09 -5.20
N ARG A 78 6.09 11.32 -3.91
CA ARG A 78 6.33 10.24 -2.93
C ARG A 78 5.08 9.40 -2.68
N VAL A 79 3.91 10.04 -2.60
CA VAL A 79 2.63 9.32 -2.42
C VAL A 79 2.29 8.58 -3.71
N PHE A 80 2.48 9.22 -4.87
CA PHE A 80 2.27 8.60 -6.16
C PHE A 80 3.19 7.38 -6.39
N ASN A 81 4.47 7.47 -6.04
CA ASN A 81 5.40 6.35 -6.08
C ASN A 81 4.96 5.20 -5.17
N ARG A 82 4.56 5.49 -3.92
CA ARG A 82 4.04 4.47 -3.00
C ARG A 82 2.81 3.76 -3.59
N ALA A 83 1.88 4.52 -4.17
CA ALA A 83 0.70 3.96 -4.81
C ALA A 83 1.07 3.07 -6.02
N LEU A 84 1.98 3.52 -6.88
CA LEU A 84 2.46 2.74 -8.02
C LEU A 84 3.19 1.47 -7.59
N LEU A 85 4.03 1.53 -6.55
CA LEU A 85 4.68 0.32 -6.01
C LEU A 85 3.68 -0.62 -5.34
N GLY A 86 2.58 -0.08 -4.81
CA GLY A 86 1.42 -0.86 -4.34
C GLY A 86 0.83 -1.76 -5.43
N LYS A 87 0.92 -1.37 -6.71
CA LYS A 87 0.54 -2.24 -7.85
C LYS A 87 1.26 -3.58 -7.80
N TRP A 88 2.56 -3.61 -7.51
CA TRP A 88 3.32 -4.86 -7.45
C TRP A 88 2.91 -5.74 -6.27
N LEU A 89 2.58 -5.12 -5.13
CA LEU A 89 2.01 -5.85 -3.98
C LEU A 89 0.66 -6.47 -4.32
N TRP A 90 -0.18 -5.73 -5.04
CA TRP A 90 -1.45 -6.22 -5.56
C TRP A 90 -1.28 -7.38 -6.54
N GLN A 91 -0.38 -7.24 -7.51
CA GLN A 91 -0.09 -8.29 -8.49
C GLN A 91 0.47 -9.55 -7.83
N TYR A 92 1.33 -9.42 -6.82
CA TYR A 92 1.86 -10.56 -6.06
C TYR A 92 0.74 -11.41 -5.44
N SER A 93 -0.30 -10.75 -4.94
CA SER A 93 -1.49 -11.42 -4.37
C SER A 93 -2.36 -12.09 -5.44
N ARG A 94 -2.47 -11.49 -6.63
CA ARG A 94 -3.42 -11.90 -7.69
C ARG A 94 -2.86 -12.88 -8.72
N GLU A 95 -1.54 -12.90 -8.95
CA GLU A 95 -0.89 -13.67 -10.01
C GLU A 95 0.00 -14.77 -9.40
N PRO A 96 -0.59 -15.83 -8.81
CA PRO A 96 0.16 -16.85 -8.07
C PRO A 96 1.18 -17.63 -8.91
N ASP A 97 0.87 -17.85 -10.20
CA ASP A 97 1.70 -18.70 -11.07
C ASP A 97 2.73 -17.92 -11.89
N SER A 98 2.86 -16.62 -11.64
CA SER A 98 3.79 -15.79 -12.39
C SER A 98 5.25 -16.11 -12.02
N LEU A 99 6.12 -16.27 -13.03
CA LEU A 99 7.53 -16.64 -12.82
C LEU A 99 8.26 -15.67 -11.89
N TRP A 100 7.97 -14.38 -11.98
CA TRP A 100 8.57 -13.36 -11.13
C TRP A 100 8.15 -13.54 -9.66
N LYS A 101 6.89 -13.91 -9.41
CA LYS A 101 6.39 -14.21 -8.06
C LYS A 101 7.10 -15.43 -7.51
N LEU A 102 7.17 -16.53 -8.27
CA LEU A 102 7.84 -17.75 -7.86
C LEU A 102 9.31 -17.50 -7.49
N LEU A 103 10.02 -16.67 -8.26
CA LEU A 103 11.40 -16.28 -7.96
C LEU A 103 11.51 -15.45 -6.67
N VAL A 104 10.62 -14.47 -6.51
CA VAL A 104 10.54 -13.62 -5.31
C VAL A 104 10.23 -14.46 -4.07
N GLU A 105 9.28 -15.39 -4.19
CA GLU A 105 8.85 -16.28 -3.12
C GLU A 105 9.94 -17.29 -2.75
N LYS A 106 10.61 -17.90 -3.73
CA LYS A 106 11.76 -18.79 -3.48
C LYS A 106 12.90 -18.07 -2.77
N LYS A 107 13.10 -16.78 -3.05
CA LYS A 107 14.16 -15.96 -2.45
C LYS A 107 13.83 -15.46 -1.04
N TYR A 108 12.58 -15.04 -0.80
CA TYR A 108 12.20 -14.35 0.44
C TYR A 108 11.26 -15.15 1.35
N GLY A 109 10.67 -16.23 0.84
CA GLY A 109 9.61 -17.02 1.49
C GLY A 109 8.26 -16.30 1.54
N GLY A 110 7.18 -17.07 1.58
CA GLY A 110 5.80 -16.59 1.77
C GLY A 110 5.44 -16.35 3.25
N LEU A 111 4.49 -15.45 3.46
CA LEU A 111 3.64 -15.42 4.66
C LEU A 111 2.41 -16.31 4.45
N TRP A 112 1.63 -16.50 5.52
CA TRP A 112 0.34 -17.19 5.43
C TRP A 112 -0.51 -16.70 4.25
N GLY A 113 -1.07 -17.65 3.50
CA GLY A 113 -1.96 -17.36 2.37
C GLY A 113 -1.25 -16.75 1.16
N ASP A 114 0.09 -16.71 1.15
CA ASP A 114 0.92 -16.24 0.03
C ASP A 114 0.50 -14.86 -0.51
N TRP A 115 -0.05 -14.02 0.36
CA TRP A 115 -0.47 -12.65 0.05
C TRP A 115 0.72 -11.70 -0.04
N CYS A 116 1.78 -12.02 0.70
CA CYS A 116 3.01 -11.25 0.69
C CYS A 116 4.19 -12.11 1.14
N THR A 117 5.41 -11.71 0.76
CA THR A 117 6.61 -12.39 1.25
C THR A 117 6.88 -12.10 2.72
N ARG A 118 7.80 -12.84 3.32
CA ARG A 118 8.43 -12.44 4.59
C ARG A 118 9.26 -11.17 4.40
N GLU A 119 9.56 -10.50 5.50
CA GLU A 119 10.47 -9.36 5.48
C GLU A 119 11.90 -9.81 5.23
N ALA A 120 12.56 -9.18 4.25
CA ALA A 120 13.95 -9.46 3.95
C ALA A 120 14.88 -8.85 5.00
N ARG A 121 15.39 -9.67 5.93
CA ARG A 121 16.27 -9.26 7.04
C ARG A 121 17.77 -9.25 6.72
N GLY A 122 18.18 -9.64 5.51
CA GLY A 122 19.59 -9.70 5.13
C GLY A 122 20.29 -8.33 5.17
N ALA A 123 21.53 -8.31 5.69
CA ALA A 123 22.40 -7.15 5.78
C ALA A 123 22.85 -6.64 4.39
N TYR A 124 22.97 -7.53 3.41
CA TYR A 124 23.39 -7.21 2.05
C TYR A 124 22.22 -7.22 1.06
N GLY A 125 22.21 -6.22 0.17
CA GLY A 125 21.27 -6.10 -0.93
C GLY A 125 20.23 -4.99 -0.75
N VAL A 126 20.37 -3.92 -1.55
CA VAL A 126 19.34 -2.92 -1.86
C VAL A 126 18.30 -3.50 -2.84
N GLY A 127 17.74 -4.66 -2.50
CA GLY A 127 16.78 -5.35 -3.35
C GLY A 127 15.54 -4.49 -3.60
N LEU A 128 15.13 -4.37 -4.87
CA LEU A 128 13.93 -3.65 -5.27
C LEU A 128 12.71 -4.16 -4.48
N TRP A 129 12.50 -5.48 -4.48
CA TRP A 129 11.40 -6.12 -3.76
C TRP A 129 11.43 -5.84 -2.25
N LYS A 130 12.62 -5.80 -1.63
CA LYS A 130 12.75 -5.46 -0.20
C LYS A 130 12.13 -4.10 0.13
N HIS A 131 12.24 -3.13 -0.77
CA HIS A 131 11.64 -1.81 -0.58
C HIS A 131 10.14 -1.80 -0.88
N ILE A 132 9.70 -2.48 -1.94
CA ILE A 132 8.27 -2.65 -2.26
C ILE A 132 7.56 -3.33 -1.07
N ARG A 133 8.15 -4.41 -0.55
CA ARG A 133 7.65 -5.18 0.58
C ARG A 133 7.52 -4.36 1.87
N ARG A 134 8.39 -3.39 2.12
CA ARG A 134 8.25 -2.47 3.28
C ARG A 134 6.96 -1.65 3.22
N GLY A 135 6.39 -1.44 2.03
CA GLY A 135 5.10 -0.77 1.84
C GLY A 135 3.89 -1.62 2.23
N TRP A 136 4.05 -2.93 2.45
CA TRP A 136 2.94 -3.85 2.69
C TRP A 136 2.03 -3.43 3.84
N GLY A 137 2.57 -3.04 5.00
CA GLY A 137 1.72 -2.70 6.15
C GLY A 137 0.79 -1.51 5.91
N ALA A 138 1.23 -0.53 5.10
CA ALA A 138 0.39 0.60 4.69
C ALA A 138 -0.54 0.23 3.52
N PHE A 139 -0.13 -0.69 2.65
CA PHE A 139 -0.94 -1.13 1.52
C PHE A 139 -2.10 -2.03 1.98
N SER A 140 -1.83 -2.97 2.89
CA SER A 140 -2.81 -3.94 3.38
C SER A 140 -3.99 -3.29 4.10
N SER A 141 -3.80 -2.11 4.71
CA SER A 141 -4.91 -1.37 5.33
C SER A 141 -5.90 -0.77 4.34
N PHE A 142 -5.54 -0.70 3.04
CA PHE A 142 -6.44 -0.26 1.96
C PHE A 142 -7.02 -1.43 1.16
N THR A 143 -6.80 -2.67 1.58
CA THR A 143 -7.28 -3.87 0.90
C THR A 143 -8.27 -4.65 1.77
N LYS A 144 -9.18 -5.37 1.12
CA LYS A 144 -10.10 -6.31 1.74
C LYS A 144 -10.10 -7.62 0.97
N PHE A 145 -10.37 -8.71 1.65
CA PHE A 145 -10.47 -10.03 1.05
C PHE A 145 -11.93 -10.33 0.72
N HIS A 146 -12.18 -10.69 -0.54
CA HIS A 146 -13.43 -11.34 -0.91
C HIS A 146 -13.24 -12.85 -0.73
N LEU A 147 -14.13 -13.46 0.03
CA LEU A 147 -14.04 -14.89 0.31
C LEU A 147 -14.32 -15.71 -0.96
N GLY A 148 -13.38 -16.59 -1.28
CA GLY A 148 -13.58 -17.76 -2.14
C GLY A 148 -13.71 -19.00 -1.25
N THR A 149 -12.77 -19.94 -1.38
CA THR A 149 -12.70 -21.14 -0.51
C THR A 149 -12.33 -20.79 0.94
N GLY A 150 -11.63 -19.67 1.17
CA GLY A 150 -11.24 -19.23 2.52
C GLY A 150 -9.92 -19.82 3.04
N SER A 151 -9.29 -20.75 2.30
CA SER A 151 -8.07 -21.45 2.70
C SER A 151 -6.88 -20.52 2.98
N ARG A 152 -6.80 -19.42 2.25
CA ARG A 152 -5.71 -18.43 2.35
C ARG A 152 -6.00 -17.27 3.30
N VAL A 153 -7.24 -17.11 3.77
CA VAL A 153 -7.68 -15.96 4.56
C VAL A 153 -7.74 -16.33 6.03
N LYS A 154 -7.13 -15.55 6.91
CA LYS A 154 -7.21 -15.77 8.36
C LYS A 154 -8.54 -15.27 8.92
N PHE A 155 -9.24 -16.13 9.64
CA PHE A 155 -10.54 -15.82 10.22
C PHE A 155 -10.51 -14.56 11.11
N TRP A 156 -9.56 -14.48 12.05
CA TRP A 156 -9.54 -13.40 13.04
C TRP A 156 -8.81 -12.12 12.61
N SER A 157 -7.76 -12.25 11.80
CA SER A 157 -6.80 -11.16 11.55
C SER A 157 -6.99 -10.44 10.23
N ASP A 158 -7.58 -11.08 9.23
CA ASP A 158 -7.76 -10.49 7.92
C ASP A 158 -9.13 -9.81 7.82
N VAL A 159 -9.22 -8.75 7.02
CA VAL A 159 -10.48 -8.02 6.78
C VAL A 159 -11.21 -8.68 5.62
N TRP A 160 -12.08 -9.63 5.94
CA TRP A 160 -12.90 -10.35 4.96
C TRP A 160 -14.41 -10.18 5.20
N CYS A 161 -14.81 -9.78 6.42
CA CYS A 161 -16.19 -9.46 6.78
C CYS A 161 -16.27 -8.01 7.28
N GLY A 162 -16.93 -7.13 6.51
CA GLY A 162 -17.10 -5.72 6.85
C GLY A 162 -15.88 -4.83 6.58
N ASP A 163 -15.54 -3.97 7.55
CA ASP A 163 -14.50 -2.92 7.41
C ASP A 163 -13.26 -3.15 8.29
N ARG A 164 -13.33 -4.07 9.26
CA ARG A 164 -12.27 -4.30 10.25
C ARG A 164 -12.08 -5.79 10.51
N ALA A 165 -10.92 -6.16 11.05
CA ALA A 165 -10.67 -7.55 11.41
C ALA A 165 -11.53 -7.96 12.62
N LEU A 166 -11.98 -9.22 12.66
CA LEU A 166 -12.85 -9.72 13.73
C LEU A 166 -12.20 -9.61 15.12
N LYS A 167 -10.87 -9.76 15.21
CA LYS A 167 -10.14 -9.57 16.48
C LYS A 167 -10.25 -8.15 17.04
N ASP A 168 -10.43 -7.15 16.18
CA ASP A 168 -10.51 -5.74 16.57
C ASP A 168 -11.94 -5.38 16.97
N LEU A 169 -12.94 -6.01 16.35
CA LEU A 169 -14.36 -5.87 16.69
C LEU A 169 -14.73 -6.64 17.97
N PHE A 170 -14.17 -7.85 18.13
CA PHE A 170 -14.49 -8.76 19.23
C PHE A 170 -13.23 -9.21 19.99
N PRO A 171 -12.51 -8.28 20.66
CA PRO A 171 -11.23 -8.59 21.30
C PRO A 171 -11.34 -9.64 22.41
N LEU A 172 -12.46 -9.68 23.13
CA LEU A 172 -12.71 -10.69 24.18
C LEU A 172 -12.90 -12.09 23.58
N LEU A 173 -13.68 -12.23 22.51
CA LEU A 173 -13.84 -13.51 21.82
C LEU A 173 -12.52 -13.98 21.23
N PHE A 174 -11.75 -13.08 20.62
CA PHE A 174 -10.42 -13.40 20.12
C PHE A 174 -9.46 -13.87 21.23
N GLN A 175 -9.54 -13.29 22.43
CA GLN A 175 -8.71 -13.75 23.55
C GLN A 175 -9.06 -15.16 24.00
N LEU A 176 -10.35 -15.50 24.02
CA LEU A 176 -10.88 -16.80 24.40
C LEU A 176 -10.74 -17.86 23.29
N ALA A 177 -10.57 -17.44 22.04
CA ALA A 177 -10.45 -18.36 20.90
C ALA A 177 -9.24 -19.29 21.08
N SER A 178 -9.50 -20.60 21.01
CA SER A 178 -8.48 -21.64 21.12
C SER A 178 -7.52 -21.60 19.92
N ALA A 179 -8.05 -21.33 18.72
CA ALA A 179 -7.27 -21.19 17.49
C ALA A 179 -7.32 -19.73 16.98
N LYS A 180 -6.21 -19.00 17.15
CA LYS A 180 -6.08 -17.59 16.72
C LYS A 180 -5.56 -17.42 15.30
N ASN A 181 -4.79 -18.39 14.83
CA ASN A 181 -4.21 -18.45 13.48
C ASN A 181 -4.88 -19.60 12.71
N VAL A 182 -6.15 -19.41 12.37
CA VAL A 182 -6.98 -20.39 11.65
C VAL A 182 -7.47 -19.77 10.34
N SER A 183 -7.55 -20.57 9.27
CA SER A 183 -8.15 -20.11 8.01
C SER A 183 -9.67 -19.97 8.14
N VAL A 184 -10.30 -19.24 7.21
CA VAL A 184 -11.77 -19.18 7.15
C VAL A 184 -12.36 -20.53 6.75
N GLU A 185 -11.69 -21.25 5.85
CA GLU A 185 -12.09 -22.59 5.40
C GLU A 185 -12.18 -23.60 6.56
N GLU A 186 -11.17 -23.63 7.44
CA GLU A 186 -11.13 -24.56 8.57
C GLU A 186 -12.25 -24.34 9.60
N VAL A 187 -12.80 -23.13 9.67
CA VAL A 187 -13.86 -22.78 10.62
C VAL A 187 -15.24 -22.85 9.96
N MET A 188 -15.28 -22.80 8.63
CA MET A 188 -16.51 -22.75 7.86
C MET A 188 -17.04 -24.17 7.64
N GLU A 189 -18.18 -24.47 8.26
CA GLU A 189 -18.93 -25.69 8.04
C GLU A 189 -20.25 -25.37 7.35
N VAL A 190 -20.63 -26.17 6.35
CA VAL A 190 -21.94 -26.03 5.69
C VAL A 190 -22.75 -27.27 6.05
N ALA A 191 -23.75 -27.09 6.91
CA ALA A 191 -24.67 -28.14 7.32
C ALA A 191 -26.10 -27.73 6.92
N GLU A 192 -26.82 -28.63 6.23
CA GLU A 192 -28.23 -28.42 5.85
C GLU A 192 -28.52 -27.11 5.09
N GLY A 193 -27.56 -26.64 4.28
CA GLY A 193 -27.69 -25.39 3.53
C GLY A 193 -27.47 -24.12 4.36
N GLN A 194 -27.13 -24.25 5.65
CA GLN A 194 -26.73 -23.14 6.51
C GLN A 194 -25.21 -23.12 6.73
N LEU A 195 -24.67 -21.91 6.77
CA LEU A 195 -23.27 -21.66 7.08
C LEU A 195 -23.09 -21.55 8.59
N LEU A 196 -22.32 -22.47 9.15
CA LEU A 196 -21.97 -22.54 10.56
C LEU A 196 -20.48 -22.23 10.75
N TRP A 197 -20.15 -21.61 11.88
CA TRP A 197 -18.78 -21.28 12.26
C TRP A 197 -18.35 -22.13 13.44
N ASN A 198 -17.49 -23.11 13.21
CA ASN A 198 -16.95 -23.98 14.25
C ASN A 198 -15.75 -23.35 14.94
N VAL A 199 -16.01 -22.39 15.84
CA VAL A 199 -14.97 -21.71 16.63
C VAL A 199 -14.98 -22.21 18.07
N ASN A 200 -13.89 -22.84 18.49
CA ASN A 200 -13.71 -23.27 19.87
C ASN A 200 -13.17 -22.15 20.75
N PHE A 201 -13.81 -21.94 21.91
CA PHE A 201 -13.40 -20.97 22.92
C PHE A 201 -13.03 -21.67 24.23
N SER A 202 -11.89 -21.33 24.81
CA SER A 202 -11.45 -21.84 26.11
C SER A 202 -11.35 -20.70 27.12
N ARG A 203 -11.96 -20.90 28.30
CA ARG A 203 -11.83 -19.98 29.43
C ARG A 203 -10.66 -20.48 30.28
N ARG A 204 -9.56 -19.73 30.37
CA ARG A 204 -8.55 -19.99 31.40
C ARG A 204 -9.21 -19.73 32.76
N GLY A 205 -9.72 -20.78 33.40
CA GLY A 205 -10.09 -20.73 34.79
C GLY A 205 -8.87 -20.33 35.60
N LYS A 206 -8.91 -19.20 36.30
CA LYS A 206 -7.99 -18.95 37.40
C LYS A 206 -8.34 -19.99 38.46
N THR A 207 -7.61 -21.10 38.49
CA THR A 207 -7.56 -21.95 39.68
C THR A 207 -6.86 -21.13 40.75
N GLY A 208 -7.65 -20.57 41.67
CA GLY A 208 -7.13 -19.95 42.87
C GLY A 208 -6.39 -21.01 43.69
N LYS A 209 -5.15 -20.69 44.05
CA LYS A 209 -4.51 -21.17 45.27
C LYS A 209 -4.26 -19.95 46.13
#